data_AF-A0A7S1FZU6-F1
#
_entry.id   AF-A0A7S1FZU6-F1
#
_cell.length_a   1.000
_cell.length_b   1.000
_cell.length_c   1.000
_cell.angle_alpha   90.00
_cell.angle_beta   90.00
_cell.angle_gamma   90.00
#
_symmetry.space_group_name_H-M   'P 1'
#
loop_
_entity.id
_entity.type
_entity.pdbx_description
1 polymer ?
#
loop_
_entity_poly.entity_id
_entity_poly.type
_entity_poly.pdbx_seq_one_letter_code
_entity_poly.pdbx_strand_id
1 'polypeptide(L)'
;LADLSAGRVLRGGEGGGRPTILILWPDCDREGEAIGDEIRSACLRGNPRLGIYRARFSTVLPREVIDAVNNLDVVKEEMVQAVKCRSEMDLRMGSAFTRFQSMYITRKFEIDSQNDNGKNIISFGPCQFPTLGFVVERWARIQVFVPEKFYTLNMTASFGEQQQQQQQQQQQNEQQQQQVPENHRNE
;
A
#
# COMPACT_ATOMS: atom_id res chain seq x y z
N LEU A 1 26.32 7.60 -4.93
CA LEU A 1 24.94 7.34 -5.42
C LEU A 1 25.02 6.49 -6.69
N ALA A 2 25.50 5.25 -6.54
CA ALA A 2 25.68 4.33 -7.66
C ALA A 2 24.54 3.29 -7.62
N ASP A 3 23.75 3.30 -8.67
CA ASP A 3 22.87 2.25 -9.19
C ASP A 3 22.59 1.06 -8.25
N LEU A 4 21.53 1.19 -7.45
CA LEU A 4 21.04 0.21 -6.48
C LEU A 4 19.92 -0.68 -7.05
N SER A 5 19.69 -0.65 -8.36
CA SER A 5 18.44 -1.16 -8.94
C SER A 5 18.34 -2.69 -9.07
N ALA A 6 19.41 -3.49 -8.90
CA ALA A 6 19.28 -4.94 -9.07
C ALA A 6 20.31 -5.83 -8.35
N GLY A 7 21.13 -5.28 -7.46
CA GLY A 7 22.12 -6.04 -6.71
C GLY A 7 23.56 -5.71 -7.06
N ARG A 8 24.44 -5.81 -6.05
CA ARG A 8 25.87 -5.51 -6.19
C ARG A 8 26.64 -6.82 -6.27
N VAL A 9 27.30 -7.02 -7.41
CA VAL A 9 28.21 -8.13 -7.63
C VAL A 9 29.60 -7.72 -7.15
N LEU A 10 30.08 -8.30 -6.04
CA LEU A 10 31.42 -8.03 -5.54
C LEU A 10 32.42 -8.97 -6.23
N ARG A 11 33.33 -8.40 -7.03
CA ARG A 11 34.46 -9.12 -7.61
C ARG A 11 35.61 -9.14 -6.61
N GLY A 12 36.12 -10.32 -6.28
CA GLY A 12 37.38 -10.44 -5.55
C GLY A 12 38.57 -10.26 -6.51
N GLY A 13 39.37 -9.22 -6.29
CA GLY A 13 40.69 -9.04 -6.91
C GLY A 13 40.71 -8.39 -8.30
N GLU A 14 41.75 -7.60 -8.55
CA GLU A 14 42.10 -7.05 -9.87
C GLU A 14 42.40 -8.19 -10.85
N GLY A 15 41.42 -8.56 -11.68
CA GLY A 15 41.63 -9.51 -12.77
C GLY A 15 40.41 -10.36 -13.04
N GLY A 16 39.48 -9.86 -13.88
CA GLY A 16 38.58 -10.64 -14.74
C GLY A 16 37.77 -11.82 -14.17
N GLY A 17 37.80 -12.08 -12.86
CA GLY A 17 37.29 -13.30 -12.25
C GLY A 17 35.77 -13.34 -12.18
N ARG A 18 35.22 -14.56 -12.18
CA ARG A 18 33.81 -14.78 -11.89
C ARG A 18 33.51 -14.29 -10.48
N PRO A 19 32.38 -13.61 -10.25
CA PRO A 19 32.04 -13.14 -8.91
C PRO A 19 31.82 -14.32 -7.96
N THR A 20 32.27 -14.12 -6.72
CA THR A 20 32.18 -15.11 -5.64
C THR A 20 31.01 -14.81 -4.71
N ILE A 21 30.50 -13.57 -4.69
CA ILE A 21 29.42 -13.12 -3.81
C ILE A 21 28.39 -12.30 -4.58
N LEU A 22 27.11 -12.55 -4.31
CA LEU A 22 25.95 -11.79 -4.75
C LEU A 22 25.14 -11.34 -3.53
N ILE A 23 24.84 -10.04 -3.46
CA ILE A 23 23.95 -9.47 -2.45
C ILE A 23 22.66 -9.02 -3.14
N LEU A 24 21.53 -9.56 -2.71
CA LEU A 24 20.20 -9.28 -3.21
C LEU A 24 19.63 -8.04 -2.52
N TRP A 25 19.20 -7.06 -3.33
CA TRP A 25 18.59 -5.80 -2.90
C TRP A 25 17.13 -5.57 -3.38
N PRO A 26 16.29 -6.59 -3.66
CA PRO A 26 14.89 -6.31 -3.96
C PRO A 26 14.16 -5.71 -2.75
N ASP A 27 12.96 -5.17 -2.98
CA ASP A 27 12.14 -4.62 -1.89
C ASP A 27 11.87 -5.67 -0.80
N CYS A 28 11.74 -5.22 0.45
CA CYS A 28 11.62 -6.10 1.60
C CYS A 28 10.17 -6.55 1.88
N ASP A 29 9.49 -7.04 0.85
CA ASP A 29 8.18 -7.68 0.93
C ASP A 29 8.18 -9.10 0.34
N ARG A 30 7.01 -9.74 0.27
CA ARG A 30 6.88 -11.11 -0.24
C ARG A 30 7.26 -11.24 -1.72
N GLU A 31 6.88 -10.25 -2.55
CA GLU A 31 7.17 -10.28 -3.99
C GLU A 31 8.67 -10.07 -4.24
N GLY A 32 9.30 -9.16 -3.49
CA GLY A 32 10.74 -8.96 -3.52
C GLY A 32 11.53 -10.20 -3.09
N GLU A 33 11.04 -10.98 -2.12
CA GLU A 33 11.64 -12.29 -1.79
C GLU A 33 11.53 -13.29 -2.94
N ALA A 34 10.36 -13.38 -3.59
CA ALA A 34 10.17 -14.27 -4.73
C ALA A 34 11.09 -13.91 -5.90
N ILE A 35 11.21 -12.62 -6.23
CA ILE A 35 12.16 -12.12 -7.24
C ILE A 35 13.61 -12.43 -6.83
N GLY A 36 13.94 -12.24 -5.55
CA GLY A 36 15.24 -12.60 -5.00
C GLY A 36 15.57 -14.09 -5.19
N ASP A 37 14.59 -14.98 -5.00
CA ASP A 37 14.74 -16.41 -5.26
C ASP A 37 14.91 -16.75 -6.74
N GLU A 38 14.19 -16.07 -7.64
CA GLU A 38 14.36 -16.25 -9.08
C GLU A 38 15.77 -15.87 -9.54
N ILE A 39 16.29 -14.74 -9.05
CA ILE A 39 17.67 -14.30 -9.30
C ILE A 39 18.66 -15.31 -8.70
N ARG A 40 18.46 -15.71 -7.44
CA ARG A 40 19.28 -16.72 -6.75
C ARG A 40 19.39 -18.00 -7.57
N SER A 41 18.25 -18.52 -8.01
CA SER A 41 18.15 -19.73 -8.81
C SER A 41 18.84 -19.59 -10.17
N ALA A 42 18.64 -18.46 -10.85
CA ALA A 42 19.30 -18.18 -12.13
C ALA A 42 20.83 -18.10 -12.01
N CYS A 43 21.33 -17.43 -10.98
CA CYS A 43 22.76 -17.29 -10.76
C CYS A 43 23.44 -18.60 -10.33
N LEU A 44 22.80 -19.41 -9.48
CA LEU A 44 23.35 -20.70 -9.06
C LEU A 44 23.43 -21.71 -10.20
N ARG A 45 22.54 -21.63 -11.21
CA ARG A 45 22.69 -22.43 -12.45
C ARG A 45 23.99 -22.12 -13.19
N GLY A 46 24.45 -20.87 -13.16
CA GLY A 46 25.70 -20.43 -13.82
C GLY A 46 26.95 -20.62 -12.94
N ASN A 47 26.83 -20.46 -11.62
CA ASN A 47 27.91 -20.64 -10.66
C ASN A 47 27.37 -21.25 -9.34
N PRO A 48 27.43 -22.58 -9.17
CA PRO A 48 26.96 -23.25 -7.94
C PRO A 48 27.74 -22.89 -6.67
N ARG A 49 28.93 -22.29 -6.79
CA ARG A 49 29.76 -21.88 -5.66
C ARG A 49 29.56 -20.40 -5.26
N LEU A 50 28.58 -19.73 -5.86
CA LEU A 50 28.29 -18.32 -5.57
C LEU A 50 27.69 -18.19 -4.16
N GLY A 51 28.33 -17.39 -3.30
CA GLY A 51 27.74 -17.01 -2.01
C GLY A 51 26.62 -15.99 -2.23
N ILE A 52 25.42 -16.27 -1.76
CA ILE A 52 24.24 -15.42 -1.98
C ILE A 52 23.71 -14.94 -0.64
N TYR A 53 23.53 -13.63 -0.53
CA TYR A 53 23.07 -12.95 0.67
C TYR A 53 21.92 -12.00 0.35
N ARG A 54 21.12 -11.66 1.37
CA ARG A 54 19.96 -10.80 1.29
C ARG A 54 20.17 -9.58 2.18
N ALA A 55 20.21 -8.39 1.59
CA ALA A 55 20.18 -7.14 2.36
C ALA A 55 18.75 -6.85 2.82
N ARG A 56 18.55 -6.39 4.07
CA ARG A 56 17.21 -6.06 4.61
C ARG A 56 17.17 -4.59 4.99
N PHE A 57 16.22 -3.85 4.44
CA PHE A 57 16.05 -2.41 4.68
C PHE A 57 14.57 -2.03 4.56
N SER A 58 14.17 -1.00 5.30
CA SER A 58 12.81 -0.43 5.19
C SER A 58 12.79 0.91 4.46
N THR A 59 13.94 1.58 4.36
CA THR A 59 14.08 2.85 3.64
C THR A 59 15.42 2.91 2.93
N VAL A 60 15.55 3.82 1.97
CA VAL A 60 16.81 4.08 1.23
C VAL A 60 17.73 5.08 1.93
N LEU A 61 17.51 5.35 3.21
CA LEU A 61 18.35 6.27 3.99
C LEU A 61 19.77 5.69 4.17
N PRO A 62 20.82 6.54 4.16
CA PRO A 62 22.20 6.05 4.21
C PRO A 62 22.51 5.14 5.40
N ARG A 63 21.97 5.47 6.58
CA ARG A 63 22.14 4.67 7.80
C ARG A 63 21.58 3.25 7.61
N GLU A 64 20.34 3.13 7.14
CA GLU A 64 19.66 1.84 6.95
C GLU A 64 20.38 0.97 5.90
N VAL A 65 20.88 1.58 4.83
CA VAL A 65 21.65 0.87 3.80
C VAL A 65 22.96 0.33 4.36
N ILE A 66 23.66 1.11 5.19
CA ILE A 66 24.90 0.67 5.87
C ILE A 66 24.59 -0.47 6.84
N ASP A 67 23.56 -0.32 7.66
CA ASP A 67 23.12 -1.33 8.63
C ASP A 67 22.75 -2.65 7.92
N ALA A 68 22.08 -2.57 6.76
CA ALA A 68 21.73 -3.72 5.93
C ALA A 68 22.95 -4.46 5.34
N VAL A 69 24.01 -3.73 4.95
CA VAL A 69 25.26 -4.33 4.47
C VAL A 69 26.01 -5.02 5.60
N ASN A 70 25.97 -4.45 6.80
CA ASN A 70 26.65 -5.04 7.97
C ASN A 70 25.91 -6.26 8.54
N ASN A 71 24.61 -6.37 8.29
CA ASN A 71 23.74 -7.43 8.81
C ASN A 71 23.02 -8.16 7.67
N LEU A 72 23.81 -8.82 6.81
CA LEU A 72 23.27 -9.61 5.70
C LEU A 72 22.54 -10.87 6.21
N ASP A 73 21.41 -11.16 5.57
CA ASP A 73 20.55 -12.31 5.85
C ASP A 73 20.52 -13.27 4.65
N VAL A 74 19.63 -14.26 4.67
CA VAL A 74 19.31 -15.14 3.55
C VAL A 74 17.89 -14.88 3.01
N VAL A 75 17.61 -15.40 1.82
CA VAL A 75 16.26 -15.40 1.25
C VAL A 75 15.36 -16.28 2.10
N LYS A 76 14.18 -15.77 2.45
CA LYS A 76 13.18 -16.47 3.29
C LYS A 76 12.29 -17.34 2.43
N GLU A 77 12.54 -18.65 2.45
CA GLU A 77 11.85 -19.62 1.60
C GLU A 77 10.34 -19.64 1.87
N GLU A 78 9.92 -19.46 3.12
CA GLU A 78 8.50 -19.42 3.50
C GLU A 78 7.73 -18.29 2.82
N MET A 79 8.36 -17.14 2.59
CA MET A 79 7.74 -16.00 1.88
C MET A 79 7.63 -16.29 0.39
N VAL A 80 8.68 -16.89 -0.18
CA VAL A 80 8.72 -17.32 -1.58
C VAL A 80 7.63 -18.36 -1.85
N GLN A 81 7.50 -19.37 -0.98
CA GLN A 81 6.49 -20.42 -1.12
C GLN A 81 5.07 -19.86 -1.01
N ALA A 82 4.84 -18.85 -0.15
CA ALA A 82 3.55 -18.17 -0.09
C ALA A 82 3.18 -17.47 -1.42
N VAL A 83 4.13 -16.79 -2.06
CA VAL A 83 3.91 -16.17 -3.39
C VAL A 83 3.67 -17.23 -4.46
N LYS A 84 4.51 -18.28 -4.51
CA LYS A 84 4.33 -19.39 -5.47
C LYS A 84 2.96 -20.05 -5.34
N CYS A 85 2.53 -20.32 -4.11
CA CYS A 85 1.21 -20.87 -3.81
C CYS A 85 0.08 -19.95 -4.31
N ARG A 86 0.14 -18.65 -4.00
CA ARG A 86 -0.85 -17.67 -4.45
C ARG A 86 -0.91 -17.59 -5.98
N SER A 87 0.23 -17.48 -6.64
CA SER A 87 0.33 -17.39 -8.11
C SER A 87 -0.21 -18.64 -8.80
N GLU A 88 0.11 -19.83 -8.28
CA GLU A 88 -0.42 -21.09 -8.81
C GLU A 88 -1.94 -21.20 -8.63
N MET A 89 -2.43 -20.82 -7.45
CA MET A 89 -3.85 -20.82 -7.13
C MET A 89 -4.63 -19.88 -8.06
N ASP A 90 -4.16 -18.64 -8.21
CA ASP A 90 -4.75 -17.62 -9.07
C ASP A 90 -4.75 -18.06 -10.54
N LEU A 91 -3.64 -18.64 -11.02
CA LEU A 91 -3.52 -19.13 -12.39
C LEU A 91 -4.46 -20.32 -12.65
N ARG A 92 -4.46 -21.33 -11.78
CA ARG A 92 -5.26 -22.55 -11.96
C ARG A 92 -6.75 -22.24 -11.92
N MET A 93 -7.21 -21.54 -10.88
CA MET A 93 -8.63 -21.16 -10.79
C MET A 93 -9.02 -20.17 -11.88
N GLY A 94 -8.22 -19.11 -12.07
CA GLY A 94 -8.52 -18.07 -13.04
C GLY A 94 -8.61 -18.62 -14.47
N SER A 95 -7.65 -19.44 -14.90
CA SER A 95 -7.65 -20.03 -16.24
C SER A 95 -8.79 -21.03 -16.43
N ALA A 96 -9.09 -21.89 -15.43
CA ALA A 96 -10.16 -22.87 -15.52
C ALA A 96 -11.53 -22.20 -15.66
N PHE A 97 -11.87 -21.28 -14.75
CA PHE A 97 -13.17 -20.61 -14.76
C PHE A 97 -13.33 -19.61 -15.89
N THR A 98 -12.28 -18.86 -16.24
CA THR A 98 -12.32 -17.94 -17.39
C THR A 98 -12.57 -18.69 -18.69
N ARG A 99 -11.84 -19.79 -18.91
CA ARG A 99 -11.98 -20.60 -20.13
C ARG A 99 -13.37 -21.26 -20.22
N PHE A 100 -13.85 -21.81 -19.11
CA PHE A 100 -15.19 -22.40 -19.03
C PHE A 100 -16.28 -21.37 -19.35
N GLN A 101 -16.28 -20.22 -18.66
CA GLN A 101 -17.32 -19.19 -18.83
C GLN A 101 -17.28 -18.56 -20.22
N SER A 102 -16.09 -18.21 -20.71
CA SER A 102 -15.95 -17.62 -22.04
C SER A 102 -16.49 -18.57 -23.11
N MET A 103 -16.08 -19.85 -23.09
CA MET A 103 -16.59 -20.82 -24.08
C MET A 103 -18.08 -21.10 -23.94
N TYR A 104 -18.61 -21.19 -22.72
CA TYR A 104 -20.01 -21.50 -22.48
C TYR A 104 -20.93 -20.33 -22.88
N ILE A 105 -20.64 -19.12 -22.39
CA ILE A 105 -21.51 -17.95 -22.56
C ILE A 105 -21.46 -17.44 -24.00
N THR A 106 -20.26 -17.34 -24.60
CA THR A 106 -20.14 -16.92 -26.01
C THR A 106 -20.90 -17.85 -26.94
N ARG A 107 -20.86 -19.17 -26.72
CA ARG A 107 -21.65 -20.14 -27.50
C ARG A 107 -23.15 -20.04 -27.24
N LYS A 108 -23.55 -19.86 -25.97
CA LYS A 108 -24.96 -19.86 -25.58
C LYS A 108 -25.72 -18.64 -26.06
N PHE A 109 -25.07 -17.48 -26.08
CA PHE A 109 -25.71 -16.20 -26.41
C PHE A 109 -25.24 -15.63 -27.75
N GLU A 110 -24.59 -16.45 -28.59
CA GLU A 110 -24.06 -16.05 -29.91
C GLU A 110 -23.38 -14.69 -29.86
N ILE A 111 -22.55 -14.46 -28.83
CA ILE A 111 -21.93 -13.15 -28.62
C ILE A 111 -20.89 -12.95 -29.72
N ASP A 112 -21.34 -12.30 -30.78
CA ASP A 112 -20.63 -12.21 -32.04
C ASP A 112 -19.28 -11.53 -31.83
N SER A 113 -18.21 -12.23 -32.21
CA SER A 113 -16.83 -11.69 -32.15
C SER A 113 -16.53 -10.73 -33.32
N GLN A 114 -17.58 -10.30 -34.04
CA GLN A 114 -17.50 -9.52 -35.28
C GLN A 114 -17.42 -8.01 -35.05
N ASN A 115 -17.91 -7.50 -33.91
CA ASN A 115 -17.98 -6.05 -33.65
C ASN A 115 -16.89 -5.52 -32.70
N ASP A 116 -16.18 -6.39 -32.01
CA ASP A 116 -15.06 -6.02 -31.14
C ASP A 116 -13.82 -6.78 -31.60
N ASN A 117 -12.72 -6.06 -31.81
CA ASN A 117 -11.43 -6.55 -32.32
C ASN A 117 -10.72 -7.60 -31.41
N GLY A 118 -11.46 -8.37 -30.61
CA GLY A 118 -10.93 -9.34 -29.67
C GLY A 118 -12.01 -10.32 -29.24
N LYS A 119 -11.60 -11.56 -29.01
CA LYS A 119 -12.42 -12.62 -28.42
C LYS A 119 -13.11 -12.08 -27.15
N ASN A 120 -14.42 -12.25 -27.04
CA ASN A 120 -15.18 -11.93 -25.82
C ASN A 120 -14.71 -12.83 -24.67
N ILE A 121 -13.76 -12.36 -23.87
CA ILE A 121 -13.23 -13.06 -22.70
C ILE A 121 -14.02 -12.64 -21.48
N ILE A 122 -14.63 -13.61 -20.81
CA ILE A 122 -15.30 -13.43 -19.53
C ILE A 122 -14.35 -13.96 -18.46
N SER A 123 -13.60 -13.05 -17.86
CA SER A 123 -12.57 -13.37 -16.87
C SER A 123 -13.15 -13.67 -15.50
N PHE A 124 -12.48 -14.58 -14.81
CA PHE A 124 -12.72 -14.89 -13.40
C PHE A 124 -11.41 -14.87 -12.65
N GLY A 125 -11.43 -14.27 -11.47
CA GLY A 125 -10.35 -14.35 -10.49
C GLY A 125 -10.94 -14.56 -9.10
N PRO A 126 -10.32 -15.40 -8.25
CA PRO A 126 -10.84 -15.72 -6.92
C PRO A 126 -10.99 -14.48 -6.03
N CYS A 127 -10.14 -13.45 -6.22
CA CYS A 127 -10.28 -12.16 -5.55
C CYS A 127 -11.08 -11.13 -6.37
N GLN A 128 -11.01 -11.18 -7.70
CA GLN A 128 -11.73 -10.26 -8.60
C GLN A 128 -13.25 -10.43 -8.47
N PHE A 129 -13.74 -11.66 -8.38
CA PHE A 129 -15.16 -11.98 -8.31
C PHE A 129 -15.85 -11.40 -7.07
N PRO A 130 -15.39 -11.64 -5.82
CA PRO A 130 -16.00 -11.01 -4.64
C PRO A 130 -15.85 -9.49 -4.63
N THR A 131 -14.76 -8.94 -5.20
CA THR A 131 -14.57 -7.49 -5.32
C THR A 131 -15.67 -6.85 -6.17
N LEU A 132 -16.00 -7.45 -7.32
CA LEU A 132 -17.15 -7.03 -8.14
C LEU A 132 -18.46 -7.25 -7.38
N GLY A 133 -18.55 -8.34 -6.60
CA GLY A 133 -19.69 -8.64 -5.73
C GLY A 133 -20.09 -7.47 -4.83
N PHE A 134 -19.14 -6.79 -4.19
CA PHE A 134 -19.44 -5.62 -3.35
C PHE A 134 -20.07 -4.46 -4.15
N VAL A 135 -19.61 -4.22 -5.37
CA VAL A 135 -20.16 -3.18 -6.24
C VAL A 135 -21.59 -3.52 -6.65
N VAL A 136 -21.82 -4.76 -7.09
CA VAL A 136 -23.14 -5.26 -7.50
C VAL A 136 -24.12 -5.28 -6.33
N GLU A 137 -23.66 -5.72 -5.15
CA GLU A 137 -24.47 -5.71 -3.93
C GLU A 137 -24.91 -4.29 -3.57
N ARG A 138 -23.97 -3.33 -3.59
CA ARG A 138 -24.30 -1.93 -3.29
C ARG A 138 -25.32 -1.39 -4.30
N TRP A 139 -25.13 -1.67 -5.58
CA TRP A 139 -26.06 -1.30 -6.64
C TRP A 139 -27.46 -1.90 -6.39
N ALA A 140 -27.56 -3.19 -6.10
CA ALA A 140 -28.82 -3.87 -5.85
C ALA A 140 -29.57 -3.27 -4.65
N ARG A 141 -28.85 -2.93 -3.56
CA ARG A 141 -29.43 -2.26 -2.38
C ARG A 141 -30.00 -0.88 -2.73
N ILE A 142 -29.42 -0.14 -3.68
CA ILE A 142 -29.96 1.15 -4.16
C ILE A 142 -31.25 0.92 -4.94
N GLN A 143 -31.28 -0.09 -5.83
CA GLN A 143 -32.44 -0.35 -6.69
C GLN A 143 -33.69 -0.71 -5.88
N VAL A 144 -33.53 -1.44 -4.77
CA VAL A 144 -34.66 -1.84 -3.91
C VAL A 144 -34.92 -0.87 -2.75
N PHE A 145 -34.17 0.22 -2.65
CA PHE A 145 -34.34 1.19 -1.57
C PHE A 145 -35.69 1.91 -1.71
N VAL A 146 -36.53 1.80 -0.69
CA VAL A 146 -37.78 2.54 -0.58
C VAL A 146 -37.56 3.69 0.39
N PRO A 147 -37.56 4.97 -0.06
CA PRO A 147 -37.39 6.10 0.83
C PRO A 147 -38.56 6.24 1.81
N GLU A 148 -38.24 6.40 3.09
CA GLU A 148 -39.23 6.63 4.15
C GLU A 148 -39.19 8.09 4.62
N LYS A 149 -40.36 8.69 4.82
CA LYS A 149 -40.47 10.05 5.37
C LYS A 149 -40.14 10.02 6.86
N PHE A 150 -39.23 10.89 7.30
CA PHE A 150 -38.91 11.10 8.70
C PHE A 150 -38.83 12.60 9.00
N TYR A 151 -38.89 12.95 10.29
CA TYR A 151 -38.79 14.34 10.76
C TYR A 151 -37.55 14.49 11.64
N THR A 152 -36.91 15.67 11.59
CA THR A 152 -35.79 16.03 12.46
C THR A 152 -36.04 17.40 13.08
N LEU A 153 -35.51 17.64 14.28
CA LEU A 153 -35.47 18.96 14.89
C LEU A 153 -34.13 19.60 14.54
N ASN A 154 -34.16 20.73 13.82
CA ASN A 154 -32.96 21.50 13.51
C ASN A 154 -33.02 22.83 14.28
N MET A 155 -32.08 23.04 15.19
CA MET A 155 -31.98 24.25 16.02
C MET A 155 -30.68 24.97 15.72
N THR A 156 -30.79 26.20 15.26
CA THR A 156 -29.65 27.09 15.04
C THR A 156 -29.73 28.23 16.05
N ALA A 157 -28.68 28.43 16.84
CA ALA A 157 -28.56 29.54 17.77
C ALA A 157 -27.46 30.49 17.32
N SER A 158 -27.78 31.77 17.20
CA SER A 158 -26.79 32.84 17.07
C SER A 158 -26.53 33.43 18.46
N PHE A 159 -25.26 33.42 18.87
CA PHE A 159 -24.85 34.17 20.04
C PHE A 159 -24.65 35.62 19.60
N GLY A 160 -25.51 36.53 20.10
CA GLY A 160 -25.27 37.96 19.94
C GLY A 160 -23.94 38.35 20.59
N GLU A 161 -23.28 39.38 20.05
CA GLU A 161 -21.98 39.94 20.46
C GLU A 161 -21.94 40.49 21.91
N GLN A 162 -22.77 40.00 22.82
CA GLN A 162 -22.83 40.47 24.21
C GLN A 162 -21.63 39.98 25.06
N GLN A 163 -20.91 38.92 24.63
CA GLN A 163 -19.65 38.53 25.28
C GLN A 163 -18.50 39.49 25.00
N GLN A 164 -18.48 40.21 23.86
CA GLN A 164 -17.44 41.21 23.59
C GLN A 164 -17.64 42.49 24.39
N GLN A 165 -18.89 42.95 24.58
CA GLN A 165 -19.17 44.13 25.39
C GLN A 165 -18.94 43.89 26.88
N GLN A 166 -19.28 42.71 27.43
CA GLN A 166 -18.98 42.38 28.82
C GLN A 166 -17.47 42.24 29.09
N GLN A 167 -16.68 41.68 28.16
CA GLN A 167 -15.22 41.63 28.29
C GLN A 167 -14.56 43.02 28.19
N GLN A 168 -15.04 43.89 27.29
CA GLN A 168 -14.52 45.26 27.20
C GLN A 168 -14.87 46.10 28.44
N GLN A 169 -16.07 45.91 29.01
CA GLN A 169 -16.51 46.63 30.21
C GLN A 169 -15.80 46.12 31.47
N GLN A 170 -15.46 44.82 31.56
CA GLN A 170 -14.61 44.27 32.62
C GLN A 170 -13.17 44.80 32.53
N GLN A 171 -12.56 44.85 31.33
CA GLN A 171 -11.21 45.41 31.15
C GLN A 171 -11.16 46.92 31.46
N GLN A 172 -12.21 47.69 31.15
CA GLN A 172 -12.30 49.10 31.53
C GLN A 172 -12.46 49.29 33.05
N ASN A 173 -13.23 48.43 33.72
CA ASN A 173 -13.40 48.49 35.18
C ASN A 173 -12.11 48.08 35.93
N GLU A 174 -11.34 47.11 35.43
CA GLU A 174 -10.04 46.73 36.00
C GLU A 174 -8.99 47.84 35.85
N GLN A 175 -8.99 48.58 34.73
CA GLN A 175 -8.08 49.71 34.53
C GLN A 175 -8.43 50.92 35.41
N GLN A 176 -9.70 51.16 35.74
CA GLN A 176 -10.11 52.24 36.65
C GLN A 176 -9.80 51.92 38.13
N GLN A 177 -9.77 50.65 38.54
CA GLN A 177 -9.40 50.27 39.91
C GLN A 177 -7.89 50.36 40.21
N GLN A 178 -7.02 50.39 39.19
CA GLN A 178 -5.58 50.57 39.38
C GLN A 178 -5.11 52.03 39.48
N GLN A 179 -6.02 53.01 39.37
CA GLN A 179 -5.70 54.44 39.55
C GLN A 179 -6.38 54.99 40.82
N VAL A 180 -6.03 54.45 41.99
CA VAL A 180 -6.26 55.14 43.27
C VAL A 180 -4.90 55.63 43.80
N PRO A 181 -4.73 56.92 44.13
CA PRO A 181 -3.41 57.49 44.43
C PRO A 181 -2.89 57.04 45.81
N GLU A 182 -1.65 56.55 45.86
CA GLU A 182 -0.90 56.42 47.12
C GLU A 182 -0.70 57.80 47.74
N ASN A 183 -1.37 58.05 48.86
CA ASN A 183 -1.11 59.21 49.71
C ASN A 183 -0.68 58.74 51.10
N HIS A 184 0.60 59.00 51.37
CA HIS A 184 1.34 59.06 52.63
C HIS A 184 0.58 58.95 53.97
N ARG A 185 1.15 58.14 54.89
CA ARG A 185 1.29 58.36 56.35
C ARG A 185 2.40 57.40 56.84
N ASN A 186 3.60 57.89 57.15
CA ASN A 186 4.06 58.31 58.49
C ASN A 186 3.96 57.21 59.56
N GLU A 187 5.06 56.49 59.79
CA GLU A 187 5.80 56.39 61.06
C GLU A 187 7.24 55.94 60.77
#